data_AF-A0A6L3XRG9-F1
#
_entry.id   AF-A0A6L3XRG9-F1
#
_cell.length_a   1.000
_cell.length_b   1.000
_cell.length_c   1.000
_cell.angle_alpha   90.00
_cell.angle_beta   90.00
_cell.angle_gamma   90.00
#
_symmetry.space_group_name_H-M   'P 1'
#
loop_
_entity.id
_entity.type
_entity.pdbx_description
1 polymer ?
#
loop_
_entity_poly.entity_id
_entity_poly.type
_entity_poly.pdbx_seq_one_letter_code
_entity_poly.pdbx_strand_id
1 'polypeptide(L)'
;MSQPLTLTLARRAPRSTQIFGSLLVAALLVLPFLALLPATHPLAVSTWMLTLIGKILCYAVVAVALDLVWGYAGMLSLGHGIFFALGGYAMGMYLMRQAAGDGLPAFMSFLSWSELPWFWWGTQHFAWALVFIVTIPGLLALVFGWFAFRSKIKGVYFSIMTQALTYAGMLLFFRNETGFGGNNGFTGFTTLLGFSVTATTTRIALFLATVVLLLLALGTGYALAKSKFGRILTAVRDAENRLTFCGYDPRGFKLLVWTLSAVLCGLAGALYVPQVGIINPGEMSPTNSIEAAIWVALGGRGTLV
;
A
#
# COMPACT_ATOMS: atom_id res chain seq x y z
N MET A 1 -2.15 30.04 7.28
CA MET A 1 -1.03 29.23 6.76
C MET A 1 -0.93 29.49 5.27
N SER A 2 0.16 30.11 4.82
CA SER A 2 0.43 30.35 3.39
C SER A 2 0.56 29.00 2.69
N GLN A 3 -0.29 28.76 1.69
CA GLN A 3 -0.21 27.55 0.89
C GLN A 3 1.08 27.56 0.05
N PRO A 4 1.67 26.39 -0.27
CA PRO A 4 2.79 26.33 -1.20
C PRO A 4 2.42 27.02 -2.53
N LEU A 5 3.36 27.77 -3.09
CA LEU A 5 3.16 28.57 -4.31
C LEU A 5 2.71 27.68 -5.49
N THR A 6 3.23 26.46 -5.56
CA THR A 6 2.84 25.41 -6.51
C THR A 6 1.36 25.01 -6.39
N LEU A 7 0.85 24.89 -5.16
CA LEU A 7 -0.53 24.51 -4.85
C LEU A 7 -1.52 25.64 -5.16
N THR A 8 -1.07 26.88 -4.97
CA THR A 8 -1.84 28.08 -5.29
C THR A 8 -1.97 28.27 -6.81
N LEU A 9 -0.89 27.97 -7.56
CA LEU A 9 -0.87 27.99 -9.02
C LEU A 9 -1.71 26.86 -9.63
N ALA A 10 -1.65 25.64 -9.08
CA ALA A 10 -2.47 24.51 -9.52
C ALA A 10 -3.97 24.76 -9.32
N ARG A 11 -4.38 25.34 -8.18
CA ARG A 11 -5.78 25.73 -7.94
C ARG A 11 -6.27 26.87 -8.82
N ARG A 12 -5.39 27.79 -9.23
CA ARG A 12 -5.73 28.91 -10.12
C ARG A 12 -5.71 28.53 -11.60
N ALA A 13 -5.09 27.40 -11.98
CA ALA A 13 -5.03 26.92 -13.35
C ALA A 13 -5.55 25.47 -13.47
N PRO A 14 -6.86 25.22 -13.30
CA PRO A 14 -7.43 23.87 -13.30
C PRO A 14 -7.11 23.08 -14.59
N ARG A 15 -6.95 23.77 -15.73
CA ARG A 15 -6.58 23.15 -17.00
C ARG A 15 -5.14 22.64 -17.04
N SER A 16 -4.16 23.36 -16.49
CA SER A 16 -2.75 22.95 -16.61
C SER A 16 -2.45 21.72 -15.74
N THR A 17 -3.03 21.64 -14.54
CA THR A 17 -2.91 20.46 -13.67
C THR A 17 -3.62 19.24 -14.26
N GLN A 18 -4.79 19.42 -14.89
CA GLN A 18 -5.48 18.34 -15.59
C GLN A 18 -4.70 17.87 -16.82
N ILE A 19 -4.14 18.79 -17.61
CA ILE A 19 -3.30 18.46 -18.77
C ILE A 19 -2.07 17.70 -18.29
N PHE A 20 -1.34 18.20 -17.30
CA PHE A 20 -0.16 17.51 -16.77
C PHE A 20 -0.49 16.12 -16.23
N GLY A 21 -1.58 15.97 -15.47
CA GLY A 21 -2.05 14.68 -14.98
C GLY A 21 -2.40 13.72 -16.13
N SER A 22 -3.10 14.20 -17.15
CA SER A 22 -3.46 13.38 -18.32
C SER A 22 -2.23 12.95 -19.13
N LEU A 23 -1.23 13.83 -19.29
CA LEU A 23 0.04 13.52 -19.94
C LEU A 23 0.85 12.51 -19.14
N LEU A 24 0.87 12.62 -17.81
CA LEU A 24 1.54 11.65 -16.95
C LEU A 24 0.89 10.26 -17.06
N VAL A 25 -0.44 10.19 -17.02
CA VAL A 25 -1.16 8.91 -17.19
C VAL A 25 -0.90 8.33 -18.58
N ALA A 26 -0.94 9.15 -19.63
CA ALA A 26 -0.61 8.70 -20.98
C ALA A 26 0.84 8.18 -21.07
N ALA A 27 1.80 8.88 -20.47
CA ALA A 27 3.19 8.43 -20.40
C ALA A 27 3.32 7.08 -19.67
N LEU A 28 2.66 6.92 -18.53
CA LEU A 28 2.63 5.65 -17.79
C LEU A 28 2.01 4.52 -18.62
N LEU A 29 0.96 4.79 -19.41
CA LEU A 29 0.35 3.77 -20.27
C LEU A 29 1.23 3.42 -21.48
N VAL A 30 2.05 4.34 -21.97
CA VAL A 30 2.95 4.13 -23.12
C VAL A 30 4.24 3.41 -22.72
N LEU A 31 4.79 3.69 -21.53
CA LEU A 31 6.06 3.13 -21.05
C LEU A 31 6.22 1.60 -21.21
N PRO A 32 5.21 0.76 -20.92
CA PRO A 32 5.35 -0.70 -21.05
C PRO A 32 5.51 -1.15 -22.51
N PHE A 33 4.94 -0.42 -23.47
CA PHE A 33 5.10 -0.73 -24.89
C PHE A 33 6.51 -0.37 -25.39
N LEU A 34 7.14 0.65 -24.81
CA LEU A 34 8.55 0.97 -25.07
C LEU A 34 9.50 -0.12 -24.55
N ALA A 35 9.08 -0.90 -23.55
CA ALA A 35 9.86 -2.04 -23.05
C ALA A 35 9.79 -3.28 -23.96
N LEU A 36 8.91 -3.29 -24.97
CA LEU A 36 8.85 -4.34 -26.00
C LEU A 36 9.80 -4.06 -27.17
N LEU A 37 10.35 -2.84 -27.27
CA LEU A 37 11.25 -2.48 -28.35
C LEU A 37 12.61 -3.19 -28.20
N PRO A 38 13.30 -3.50 -29.31
CA PRO A 38 14.67 -4.03 -29.26
C PRO A 38 15.59 -3.10 -28.48
N ALA A 39 16.53 -3.65 -27.70
CA ALA A 39 17.45 -2.87 -26.86
C ALA A 39 18.32 -1.87 -27.65
N THR A 40 18.46 -2.06 -28.96
CA THR A 40 19.18 -1.16 -29.87
C THR A 40 18.38 0.09 -30.25
N HIS A 41 17.06 0.11 -29.99
CA HIS A 41 16.21 1.23 -30.31
C HIS A 41 16.40 2.37 -29.30
N PRO A 42 16.57 3.64 -29.72
CA PRO A 42 16.90 4.76 -28.82
C PRO A 42 15.82 5.06 -27.78
N LEU A 43 14.57 4.65 -28.04
CA LEU A 43 13.43 4.79 -27.12
C LEU A 43 13.15 3.53 -26.29
N ALA A 44 13.98 2.49 -26.38
CA ALA A 44 13.75 1.26 -25.63
C ALA A 44 13.92 1.50 -24.12
N VAL A 45 12.91 1.09 -23.35
CA VAL A 45 12.93 1.18 -21.89
C VAL A 45 13.36 -0.16 -21.32
N SER A 46 14.34 -0.16 -20.42
CA SER A 46 14.78 -1.40 -19.79
C SER A 46 13.69 -1.96 -18.86
N THR A 47 13.61 -3.29 -18.77
CA THR A 47 12.67 -3.95 -17.84
C THR A 47 12.97 -3.61 -16.38
N TRP A 48 14.22 -3.28 -16.06
CA TRP A 48 14.62 -2.75 -14.75
C TRP A 48 13.96 -1.41 -14.45
N MET A 49 13.99 -0.46 -15.41
CA MET A 49 13.35 0.84 -15.25
C MET A 49 11.84 0.69 -15.05
N LEU A 50 11.21 -0.24 -15.78
CA LEU A 50 9.80 -0.56 -15.60
C LEU A 50 9.51 -1.06 -14.18
N THR A 51 10.29 -2.01 -13.65
CA THR A 51 10.13 -2.51 -12.27
C THR A 51 10.41 -1.43 -11.21
N LEU A 52 11.36 -0.53 -11.45
CA LEU A 52 11.68 0.56 -10.53
C LEU A 52 10.54 1.58 -10.47
N ILE A 53 10.01 2.00 -11.62
CA ILE A 53 8.85 2.89 -11.66
C ILE A 53 7.64 2.20 -11.04
N GLY A 54 7.41 0.92 -11.34
CA GLY A 54 6.33 0.15 -10.73
C GLY A 54 6.42 0.07 -9.20
N LYS A 55 7.64 -0.08 -8.65
CA LYS A 55 7.92 0.06 -7.21
C LYS A 55 7.54 1.45 -6.68
N ILE A 56 7.94 2.52 -7.37
CA ILE A 56 7.59 3.90 -6.99
C ILE A 56 6.07 4.11 -7.01
N LEU A 57 5.35 3.56 -8.01
CA LEU A 57 3.90 3.64 -8.07
C LEU A 57 3.22 2.91 -6.90
N CYS A 58 3.77 1.78 -6.43
CA CYS A 58 3.26 1.12 -5.21
C CYS A 58 3.37 2.05 -4.00
N TYR A 59 4.50 2.74 -3.83
CA TYR A 59 4.67 3.73 -2.76
C TYR A 59 3.77 4.96 -2.95
N ALA A 60 3.48 5.36 -4.19
CA ALA A 60 2.50 6.40 -4.46
C ALA A 60 1.08 6.00 -4.00
N VAL A 61 0.68 4.73 -4.16
CA VAL A 61 -0.59 4.22 -3.60
C VAL A 61 -0.59 4.31 -2.07
N VAL A 62 0.52 3.98 -1.41
CA VAL A 62 0.66 4.15 0.05
C VAL A 62 0.54 5.62 0.47
N ALA A 63 1.14 6.54 -0.29
CA ALA A 63 1.01 7.98 -0.04
C ALA A 63 -0.46 8.44 -0.19
N VAL A 64 -1.17 8.00 -1.23
CA VAL A 64 -2.61 8.29 -1.39
C VAL A 64 -3.43 7.71 -0.23
N ALA A 65 -3.13 6.47 0.18
CA ALA A 65 -3.80 5.84 1.31
C ALA A 65 -3.58 6.62 2.62
N LEU A 66 -2.36 7.08 2.89
CA LEU A 66 -2.06 7.92 4.05
C LEU A 66 -2.73 9.30 3.94
N ASP A 67 -2.79 9.92 2.77
CA ASP A 67 -3.46 11.20 2.57
C ASP A 67 -4.97 11.13 2.87
N LEU A 68 -5.63 10.01 2.56
CA LEU A 68 -7.04 9.82 2.92
C LEU A 68 -7.27 9.88 4.44
N VAL A 69 -6.34 9.35 5.23
CA VAL A 69 -6.44 9.30 6.69
C VAL A 69 -5.96 10.62 7.30
N TRP A 70 -4.79 11.10 6.90
CA TRP A 70 -4.18 12.28 7.50
C TRP A 70 -4.70 13.58 6.90
N GLY A 71 -4.79 13.65 5.58
CA GLY A 71 -5.26 14.81 4.83
C GLY A 71 -6.72 15.12 5.10
N TYR A 72 -7.61 14.13 5.04
CA TYR A 72 -9.05 14.35 5.20
C TYR A 72 -9.55 14.15 6.64
N ALA A 73 -9.08 13.14 7.36
CA ALA A 73 -9.56 12.87 8.72
C ALA A 73 -8.69 13.48 9.83
N GLY A 74 -7.52 14.04 9.50
CA GLY A 74 -6.62 14.70 10.46
C GLY A 74 -5.80 13.77 11.32
N MET A 75 -5.81 12.47 11.03
CA MET A 75 -5.14 11.46 11.84
C MET A 75 -3.80 11.10 11.19
N LEU A 76 -2.70 11.64 11.73
CA LEU A 76 -1.37 11.24 11.28
C LEU A 76 -1.09 9.82 11.77
N SER A 77 -0.85 8.90 10.84
CA SER A 77 -0.36 7.56 11.17
C SER A 77 1.07 7.38 10.69
N LEU A 78 1.86 6.74 11.55
CA LEU A 78 3.23 6.32 11.26
C LEU A 78 3.34 4.79 11.28
N GLY A 79 2.25 4.11 10.88
CA GLY A 79 2.17 2.64 10.88
C GLY A 79 1.72 2.03 9.56
N HIS A 80 1.58 2.80 8.47
CA HIS A 80 1.12 2.28 7.18
C HIS A 80 2.03 1.18 6.59
N GLY A 81 3.30 1.16 6.98
CA GLY A 81 4.27 0.13 6.59
C GLY A 81 3.82 -1.30 6.93
N ILE A 82 3.14 -1.51 8.08
CA ILE A 82 2.65 -2.85 8.44
C ILE A 82 1.61 -3.36 7.45
N PHE A 83 0.68 -2.51 7.02
CA PHE A 83 -0.38 -2.92 6.09
C PHE A 83 0.18 -3.23 4.71
N PHE A 84 1.13 -2.42 4.27
CA PHE A 84 1.87 -2.66 3.03
C PHE A 84 2.58 -4.00 3.07
N ALA A 85 3.39 -4.23 4.10
CA ALA A 85 4.11 -5.48 4.22
C ALA A 85 3.18 -6.69 4.36
N LEU A 86 2.09 -6.61 5.12
CA LEU A 86 1.14 -7.72 5.27
C LEU A 86 0.53 -8.16 3.93
N GLY A 87 0.15 -7.21 3.07
CA GLY A 87 -0.31 -7.54 1.72
C GLY A 87 0.82 -8.11 0.85
N GLY A 88 2.04 -7.59 1.01
CA GLY A 88 3.23 -8.15 0.37
C GLY A 88 3.54 -9.59 0.80
N TYR A 89 3.48 -9.88 2.11
CA TYR A 89 3.65 -11.20 2.68
C TYR A 89 2.55 -12.14 2.19
N ALA A 90 1.29 -11.71 2.12
CA ALA A 90 0.22 -12.53 1.56
C ALA A 90 0.47 -12.93 0.10
N MET A 91 0.93 -12.00 -0.76
CA MET A 91 1.35 -12.35 -2.13
C MET A 91 2.62 -13.23 -2.14
N GLY A 92 3.59 -12.91 -1.29
CA GLY A 92 4.84 -13.66 -1.18
C GLY A 92 4.63 -15.11 -0.73
N MET A 93 3.66 -15.37 0.15
CA MET A 93 3.25 -16.74 0.51
C MET A 93 2.79 -17.51 -0.72
N TYR A 94 1.94 -16.89 -1.56
CA TYR A 94 1.50 -17.50 -2.82
C TYR A 94 2.67 -17.77 -3.79
N LEU A 95 3.54 -16.79 -4.00
CA LEU A 95 4.71 -16.95 -4.88
C LEU A 95 5.68 -18.02 -4.36
N MET A 96 5.84 -18.14 -3.04
CA MET A 96 6.63 -19.19 -2.41
C MET A 96 6.03 -20.57 -2.63
N ARG A 97 4.71 -20.71 -2.52
CA ARG A 97 4.03 -21.98 -2.84
C ARG A 97 4.17 -22.34 -4.32
N GLN A 98 4.08 -21.36 -5.22
CA GLN A 98 4.30 -21.60 -6.64
C GLN A 98 5.73 -22.03 -6.97
N ALA A 99 6.73 -21.47 -6.28
CA ALA A 99 8.11 -21.89 -6.44
C ALA A 99 8.41 -23.27 -5.84
N ALA A 100 7.71 -23.66 -4.77
CA ALA A 100 7.91 -24.93 -4.07
C ALA A 100 7.16 -26.12 -4.68
N GLY A 101 6.09 -25.88 -5.47
CA GLY A 101 5.20 -26.92 -5.95
C GLY A 101 4.49 -27.65 -4.80
N ASP A 102 4.53 -28.98 -4.82
CA ASP A 102 3.92 -29.81 -3.78
C ASP A 102 4.73 -29.86 -2.47
N GLY A 103 5.97 -29.38 -2.50
CA GLY A 103 6.87 -29.37 -1.34
C GLY A 103 6.66 -28.22 -0.36
N LEU A 104 7.54 -28.16 0.65
CA LEU A 104 7.66 -27.00 1.53
C LEU A 104 8.45 -25.89 0.81
N PRO A 105 8.11 -24.60 1.05
CA PRO A 105 8.96 -23.50 0.63
C PRO A 105 10.41 -23.69 1.10
N ALA A 106 11.38 -23.42 0.22
CA ALA A 106 12.79 -23.71 0.48
C ALA A 106 13.28 -23.12 1.82
N PHE A 107 12.86 -21.90 2.16
CA PHE A 107 13.23 -21.25 3.43
C PHE A 107 12.71 -22.02 4.66
N MET A 108 11.56 -22.70 4.58
CA MET A 108 11.01 -23.49 5.68
C MET A 108 11.85 -24.74 5.90
N SER A 109 12.24 -25.41 4.81
CA SER A 109 13.16 -26.56 4.88
C SER A 109 14.51 -26.16 5.49
N PHE A 110 15.05 -24.98 5.13
CA PHE A 110 16.28 -24.45 5.75
C PHE A 110 16.14 -24.11 7.24
N LEU A 111 14.92 -23.75 7.68
CA LEU A 111 14.60 -23.48 9.08
C LEU A 111 14.13 -24.74 9.82
N SER A 112 14.34 -25.93 9.27
CA SER A 112 14.00 -27.22 9.86
C SER A 112 12.50 -27.42 10.15
N TRP A 113 11.63 -26.81 9.35
CA TRP A 113 10.19 -27.10 9.41
C TRP A 113 9.89 -28.43 8.71
N SER A 114 9.11 -29.28 9.37
CA SER A 114 8.68 -30.58 8.85
C SER A 114 7.32 -30.54 8.15
N GLU A 115 6.46 -29.60 8.53
CA GLU A 115 5.09 -29.49 8.04
C GLU A 115 4.73 -28.04 7.74
N LEU A 116 3.76 -27.85 6.84
CA LEU A 116 3.27 -26.53 6.47
C LEU A 116 2.29 -26.02 7.55
N PRO A 117 2.61 -24.91 8.25
CA PRO A 117 1.72 -24.38 9.28
C PRO A 117 0.32 -24.02 8.73
N TRP A 118 -0.69 -24.14 9.59
CA TRP A 118 -2.10 -23.99 9.22
C TRP A 118 -2.44 -22.67 8.50
N PHE A 119 -1.78 -21.56 8.87
CA PHE A 119 -2.02 -20.25 8.26
C PHE A 119 -1.46 -20.10 6.84
N TRP A 120 -0.65 -21.06 6.38
CA TRP A 120 -0.20 -21.16 4.98
C TRP A 120 -1.15 -21.98 4.11
N TRP A 121 -2.14 -22.65 4.69
CA TRP A 121 -3.07 -23.47 3.91
C TRP A 121 -3.89 -22.62 2.95
N GLY A 122 -4.04 -23.11 1.72
CA GLY A 122 -4.76 -22.45 0.64
C GLY A 122 -3.93 -21.44 -0.14
N THR A 123 -2.75 -21.05 0.34
CA THR A 123 -1.89 -20.04 -0.33
C THR A 123 -1.33 -20.52 -1.67
N GLN A 124 -1.46 -21.79 -2.04
CA GLN A 124 -1.20 -22.27 -3.40
C GLN A 124 -2.19 -21.71 -4.45
N HIS A 125 -3.40 -21.32 -4.03
CA HIS A 125 -4.43 -20.79 -4.92
C HIS A 125 -4.40 -19.27 -4.95
N PHE A 126 -4.38 -18.70 -6.16
CA PHE A 126 -4.31 -17.24 -6.32
C PHE A 126 -5.52 -16.51 -5.73
N ALA A 127 -6.72 -17.08 -5.86
CA ALA A 127 -7.93 -16.49 -5.28
C ALA A 127 -7.82 -16.36 -3.74
N TRP A 128 -7.19 -17.33 -3.08
CA TRP A 128 -6.97 -17.29 -1.64
C TRP A 128 -5.97 -16.19 -1.26
N ALA A 129 -4.91 -16.02 -2.05
CA ALA A 129 -3.97 -14.91 -1.89
C ALA A 129 -4.67 -13.55 -1.98
N LEU A 130 -5.56 -13.36 -2.95
CA LEU A 130 -6.35 -12.11 -3.09
C LEU A 130 -7.22 -11.85 -1.85
N VAL A 131 -7.84 -12.89 -1.30
CA VAL A 131 -8.62 -12.77 -0.05
C VAL A 131 -7.70 -12.33 1.10
N PHE A 132 -6.53 -12.94 1.27
CA PHE A 132 -5.59 -12.56 2.33
C PHE A 132 -5.02 -11.16 2.17
N ILE A 133 -4.71 -10.73 0.94
CA ILE A 133 -4.20 -9.38 0.64
C ILE A 133 -5.17 -8.29 1.13
N VAL A 134 -6.47 -8.55 1.06
CA VAL A 134 -7.50 -7.59 1.51
C VAL A 134 -7.85 -7.81 2.99
N THR A 135 -8.10 -9.06 3.38
CA THR A 135 -8.65 -9.36 4.70
C THR A 135 -7.62 -9.21 5.81
N ILE A 136 -6.35 -9.58 5.62
CA ILE A 136 -5.35 -9.51 6.71
C ILE A 136 -5.04 -8.05 7.10
N PRO A 137 -4.67 -7.14 6.17
CA PRO A 137 -4.46 -5.74 6.52
C PRO A 137 -5.75 -5.06 6.97
N GLY A 138 -6.88 -5.38 6.32
CA GLY A 138 -8.18 -4.80 6.64
C GLY A 138 -8.69 -5.18 8.03
N LEU A 139 -8.59 -6.45 8.41
CA LEU A 139 -8.99 -6.94 9.74
C LEU A 139 -8.08 -6.39 10.83
N LEU A 140 -6.75 -6.38 10.61
CA LEU A 140 -5.83 -5.78 11.57
C LEU A 140 -6.17 -4.29 11.79
N ALA A 141 -6.38 -3.55 10.71
CA ALA A 141 -6.76 -2.14 10.79
C ALA A 141 -8.12 -1.93 11.45
N LEU A 142 -9.10 -2.80 11.15
CA LEU A 142 -10.44 -2.74 11.75
C LEU A 142 -10.37 -2.99 13.25
N VAL A 143 -9.70 -4.05 13.70
CA VAL A 143 -9.56 -4.38 15.13
C VAL A 143 -8.79 -3.28 15.85
N PHE A 144 -7.61 -2.91 15.34
CA PHE A 144 -6.79 -1.87 15.94
C PHE A 144 -7.51 -0.51 15.98
N GLY A 145 -8.11 -0.11 14.86
CA GLY A 145 -8.84 1.15 14.73
C GLY A 145 -10.08 1.18 15.64
N TRP A 146 -10.79 0.06 15.77
CA TRP A 146 -11.95 -0.04 16.66
C TRP A 146 -11.57 0.27 18.11
N PHE A 147 -10.49 -0.32 18.63
CA PHE A 147 -9.99 0.00 19.97
C PHE A 147 -9.48 1.45 20.06
N ALA A 148 -8.67 1.89 19.10
CA ALA A 148 -8.06 3.22 19.13
C ALA A 148 -9.12 4.34 19.11
N PHE A 149 -10.12 4.25 18.25
CA PHE A 149 -11.15 5.27 18.12
C PHE A 149 -12.22 5.19 19.21
N ARG A 150 -12.50 3.98 19.74
CA ARG A 150 -13.38 3.83 20.91
C ARG A 150 -12.78 4.48 22.15
N SER A 151 -11.47 4.38 22.33
CA SER A 151 -10.72 5.03 23.41
C SER A 151 -10.49 6.53 23.21
N LYS A 152 -11.09 7.13 22.18
CA LYS A 152 -11.01 8.58 21.86
C LYS A 152 -9.58 9.10 21.74
N ILE A 153 -8.68 8.29 21.19
CA ILE A 153 -7.27 8.64 21.01
C ILE A 153 -7.15 9.69 19.90
N LYS A 154 -6.35 10.74 20.14
CA LYS A 154 -6.26 11.92 19.28
C LYS A 154 -4.81 12.32 19.00
N GLY A 155 -4.60 12.90 17.83
CA GLY A 155 -3.34 13.56 17.45
C GLY A 155 -2.12 12.64 17.56
N VAL A 156 -1.08 13.15 18.23
CA VAL A 156 0.23 12.50 18.33
C VAL A 156 0.15 11.10 18.97
N TYR A 157 -0.77 10.90 19.92
CA TYR A 157 -0.94 9.58 20.56
C TYR A 157 -1.35 8.50 19.55
N PHE A 158 -2.15 8.85 18.54
CA PHE A 158 -2.50 7.91 17.47
C PHE A 158 -1.27 7.57 16.61
N SER A 159 -0.44 8.56 16.29
CA SER A 159 0.84 8.34 15.59
C SER A 159 1.75 7.39 16.36
N ILE A 160 1.97 7.64 17.66
CA ILE A 160 2.81 6.81 18.53
C ILE A 160 2.28 5.37 18.58
N MET A 161 0.97 5.18 18.73
CA MET A 161 0.39 3.84 18.77
C MET A 161 0.52 3.09 17.44
N THR A 162 0.30 3.76 16.31
CA THR A 162 0.47 3.13 15.00
C THR A 162 1.94 2.79 14.72
N GLN A 163 2.87 3.60 15.22
CA GLN A 163 4.29 3.30 15.18
C GLN A 163 4.65 2.09 16.05
N ALA A 164 4.09 2.00 17.25
CA ALA A 164 4.28 0.85 18.12
C ALA A 164 3.71 -0.44 17.49
N LEU A 165 2.54 -0.37 16.84
CA LEU A 165 1.95 -1.47 16.09
C LEU A 165 2.89 -1.97 14.99
N THR A 166 3.40 -1.07 14.15
CA THR A 166 4.28 -1.44 13.02
C THR A 166 5.60 -2.02 13.52
N TYR A 167 6.17 -1.46 14.59
CA TYR A 167 7.40 -1.95 15.20
C TYR A 167 7.20 -3.34 15.85
N ALA A 168 6.11 -3.56 16.56
CA ALA A 168 5.78 -4.87 17.13
C ALA A 168 5.55 -5.93 16.05
N GLY A 169 4.83 -5.59 14.98
CA GLY A 169 4.66 -6.47 13.82
C GLY A 169 5.99 -6.82 13.14
N MET A 170 6.85 -5.83 12.96
CA MET A 170 8.20 -6.02 12.42
C MET A 170 9.02 -7.00 13.28
N LEU A 171 9.05 -6.81 14.60
CA LEU A 171 9.77 -7.71 15.52
C LEU A 171 9.21 -9.13 15.51
N LEU A 172 7.88 -9.28 15.41
CA LEU A 172 7.26 -10.60 15.29
C LEU A 172 7.75 -11.30 14.01
N PHE A 173 7.73 -10.62 12.87
CA PHE A 173 8.12 -11.21 11.58
C PHE A 173 9.63 -11.46 11.48
N PHE A 174 10.47 -10.76 12.25
CA PHE A 174 11.90 -11.05 12.35
C PHE A 174 12.21 -12.40 13.03
N ARG A 175 11.28 -12.96 13.80
CA ARG A 175 11.47 -14.27 14.45
C ARG A 175 11.34 -15.40 13.43
N ASN A 176 12.40 -16.20 13.26
CA ASN A 176 12.42 -17.36 12.35
C ASN A 176 11.33 -18.41 12.66
N GLU A 177 10.93 -18.52 13.93
CA GLU A 177 9.92 -19.47 14.41
C GLU A 177 8.48 -19.15 13.97
N THR A 178 8.25 -17.99 13.37
CA THR A 178 6.90 -17.55 12.98
C THR A 178 6.46 -18.03 11.60
N GLY A 179 7.35 -18.64 10.82
CA GLY A 179 7.02 -19.13 9.48
C GLY A 179 6.92 -18.01 8.43
N PHE A 180 7.49 -16.83 8.68
CA PHE A 180 7.53 -15.70 7.73
C PHE A 180 8.94 -15.39 7.18
N GLY A 181 9.87 -16.33 7.27
CA GLY A 181 11.22 -16.19 6.71
C GLY A 181 12.19 -15.33 7.52
N GLY A 182 11.74 -14.76 8.65
CA GLY A 182 12.59 -14.03 9.59
C GLY A 182 13.29 -12.84 8.95
N ASN A 183 14.58 -12.66 9.26
CA ASN A 183 15.39 -11.55 8.74
C ASN A 183 15.52 -11.55 7.20
N ASN A 184 15.49 -12.72 6.57
CA ASN A 184 15.62 -12.83 5.11
C ASN A 184 14.30 -12.53 4.40
N GLY A 185 13.17 -12.81 5.06
CA GLY A 185 11.85 -12.73 4.46
C GLY A 185 11.67 -13.75 3.33
N PHE A 186 10.93 -13.38 2.29
CA PHE A 186 10.65 -14.21 1.13
C PHE A 186 11.37 -13.70 -0.12
N THR A 187 12.07 -14.60 -0.82
CA THR A 187 12.83 -14.36 -2.05
C THR A 187 12.69 -15.53 -3.03
N GLY A 188 13.33 -15.45 -4.20
CA GLY A 188 13.40 -16.59 -5.12
C GLY A 188 12.07 -16.92 -5.80
N PHE A 189 11.22 -15.92 -6.04
CA PHE A 189 9.97 -16.10 -6.77
C PHE A 189 10.24 -16.45 -8.23
N THR A 190 9.64 -17.55 -8.70
CA THR A 190 9.87 -18.06 -10.06
C THR A 190 8.69 -17.75 -10.98
N THR A 191 7.47 -18.08 -10.55
CA THR A 191 6.27 -17.99 -11.37
C THR A 191 5.11 -17.29 -10.65
N LEU A 192 4.28 -16.60 -11.43
CA LEU A 192 3.03 -15.97 -11.03
C LEU A 192 1.97 -16.42 -12.03
N LEU A 193 0.93 -17.13 -11.57
CA LEU A 193 -0.13 -17.68 -12.44
C LEU A 193 0.41 -18.53 -13.60
N GLY A 194 1.52 -19.24 -13.39
CA GLY A 194 2.19 -20.05 -14.42
C GLY A 194 3.12 -19.27 -15.36
N PHE A 195 3.16 -17.95 -15.28
CA PHE A 195 4.10 -17.11 -16.04
C PHE A 195 5.36 -16.81 -15.24
N SER A 196 6.53 -16.82 -15.89
CA SER A 196 7.77 -16.42 -15.23
C SER A 196 7.70 -14.97 -14.75
N VAL A 197 8.09 -14.72 -13.50
CA VAL A 197 8.12 -13.36 -12.90
C VAL A 197 9.20 -12.48 -13.58
N THR A 198 10.22 -13.10 -14.19
CA THR A 198 11.27 -12.39 -14.92
C THR A 198 10.91 -12.07 -16.37
N ALA A 199 9.84 -12.67 -16.90
CA ALA A 199 9.40 -12.41 -18.27
C ALA A 199 8.96 -10.95 -18.45
N THR A 200 9.36 -10.34 -19.56
CA THR A 200 9.00 -8.96 -19.92
C THR A 200 7.50 -8.73 -19.91
N THR A 201 6.73 -9.69 -20.46
CA THR A 201 5.26 -9.63 -20.50
C THR A 201 4.63 -9.61 -19.11
N THR A 202 5.12 -10.44 -18.18
CA THR A 202 4.65 -10.46 -16.78
C THR A 202 4.96 -9.14 -16.06
N ARG A 203 6.16 -8.58 -16.26
CA ARG A 203 6.54 -7.27 -15.70
C ARG A 203 5.68 -6.13 -16.24
N ILE A 204 5.35 -6.16 -17.53
CA ILE A 204 4.40 -5.23 -18.15
C ILE A 204 3.01 -5.36 -17.53
N ALA A 205 2.51 -6.59 -17.36
CA ALA A 205 1.20 -6.82 -16.75
C ALA A 205 1.14 -6.33 -15.29
N LEU A 206 2.18 -6.60 -14.49
CA LEU A 206 2.31 -6.10 -13.11
C LEU A 206 2.35 -4.58 -13.05
N PHE A 207 3.09 -3.96 -13.97
CA PHE A 207 3.17 -2.50 -14.08
C PHE A 207 1.82 -1.88 -14.45
N LEU A 208 1.10 -2.45 -15.42
CA LEU A 208 -0.23 -1.97 -15.78
C LEU A 208 -1.22 -2.16 -14.62
N ALA A 209 -1.12 -3.27 -13.89
CA ALA A 209 -1.92 -3.51 -12.69
C ALA A 209 -1.65 -2.46 -11.59
N THR A 210 -0.40 -2.04 -11.37
CA THR A 210 -0.08 -0.96 -10.42
C THR A 210 -0.58 0.40 -10.88
N VAL A 211 -0.49 0.71 -12.18
CA VAL A 211 -1.08 1.93 -12.74
C VAL A 211 -2.60 1.94 -12.52
N VAL A 212 -3.28 0.84 -12.81
CA VAL A 212 -4.74 0.71 -12.57
C VAL A 212 -5.06 0.86 -11.09
N LEU A 213 -4.29 0.21 -10.19
CA LEU A 213 -4.49 0.36 -8.75
C LEU A 213 -4.32 1.81 -8.29
N LEU A 214 -3.31 2.52 -8.80
CA LEU A 214 -3.10 3.94 -8.48
C LEU A 214 -4.26 4.80 -8.96
N LEU A 215 -4.75 4.59 -10.19
CA LEU A 215 -5.90 5.31 -10.73
C LEU A 215 -7.17 5.01 -9.91
N LEU A 216 -7.37 3.76 -9.48
CA LEU A 216 -8.48 3.38 -8.61
C LEU A 216 -8.35 4.00 -7.22
N ALA A 217 -7.15 4.06 -6.64
CA ALA A 217 -6.91 4.69 -5.35
C ALA A 217 -7.18 6.20 -5.40
N LEU A 218 -6.69 6.88 -6.44
CA LEU A 218 -6.96 8.31 -6.69
C LEU A 218 -8.45 8.56 -6.97
N GLY A 219 -9.09 7.74 -7.81
CA GLY A 219 -10.51 7.86 -8.13
C GLY A 219 -11.41 7.61 -6.92
N THR A 220 -11.09 6.60 -6.11
CA THR A 220 -11.78 6.33 -4.84
C THR A 220 -11.60 7.49 -3.89
N GLY A 221 -10.37 8.01 -3.75
CA GLY A 221 -10.09 9.15 -2.89
C GLY A 221 -10.82 10.42 -3.32
N TYR A 222 -10.84 10.71 -4.62
CA TYR A 222 -11.60 11.83 -5.20
C TYR A 222 -13.10 11.71 -4.95
N ALA A 223 -13.68 10.53 -5.23
CA ALA A 223 -15.10 10.27 -5.02
C ALA A 223 -15.47 10.40 -3.53
N LEU A 224 -14.64 9.86 -2.65
CA LEU A 224 -14.83 9.93 -1.20
C LEU A 224 -14.76 11.37 -0.70
N ALA A 225 -13.77 12.14 -1.14
CA ALA A 225 -13.57 13.54 -0.77
C ALA A 225 -14.73 14.44 -1.20
N LYS A 226 -15.32 14.20 -2.38
CA LYS A 226 -16.50 14.96 -2.85
C LYS A 226 -17.82 14.55 -2.20
N SER A 227 -17.89 13.34 -1.66
CA SER A 227 -19.11 12.80 -1.04
C SER A 227 -19.46 13.49 0.28
N LYS A 228 -20.68 13.24 0.79
CA LYS A 228 -21.09 13.65 2.14
C LYS A 228 -20.16 13.08 3.21
N PHE A 229 -19.64 11.88 3.01
CA PHE A 229 -18.68 11.23 3.91
C PHE A 229 -17.37 12.03 4.00
N GLY A 230 -16.81 12.49 2.88
CA GLY A 230 -15.60 13.31 2.86
C GLY A 230 -15.75 14.65 3.57
N ARG A 231 -16.93 15.28 3.47
CA ARG A 231 -17.26 16.50 4.23
C ARG A 231 -17.28 16.24 5.74
N ILE A 232 -17.83 15.10 6.17
CA ILE A 232 -17.83 14.69 7.57
C ILE A 232 -16.40 14.43 8.04
N LEU A 233 -15.56 13.73 7.27
CA LEU A 233 -14.14 13.53 7.61
C LEU A 233 -13.40 14.86 7.77
N THR A 234 -13.63 15.80 6.85
CA THR A 234 -13.04 17.15 6.94
C THR A 234 -13.49 17.86 8.22
N ALA A 235 -14.76 17.72 8.60
CA ALA A 235 -15.27 18.24 9.87
C ALA A 235 -14.68 17.53 11.10
N VAL A 236 -14.41 16.21 11.02
CA VAL A 236 -13.69 15.47 12.07
C VAL A 236 -12.30 16.06 12.25
N ARG A 237 -11.57 16.28 11.16
CA ARG A 237 -10.23 16.89 11.18
C ARG A 237 -10.24 18.28 11.79
N ASP A 238 -11.18 19.12 11.38
CA ASP A 238 -11.18 20.54 11.76
C ASP A 238 -11.69 20.75 13.20
N ALA A 239 -12.74 20.02 13.61
CA ALA A 239 -13.23 20.04 14.99
C ALA A 239 -14.15 18.86 15.34
N GLU A 240 -13.55 17.72 15.69
CA GLU A 240 -14.27 16.52 16.13
C GLU A 240 -15.29 16.78 17.27
N ASN A 241 -14.94 17.63 18.25
CA ASN A 241 -15.85 17.95 19.37
C ASN A 241 -17.11 18.67 18.87
N ARG A 242 -16.99 19.63 17.95
CA ARG A 242 -18.14 20.37 17.37
C ARG A 242 -19.04 19.45 16.55
N LEU A 243 -18.44 18.56 15.76
CA LEU A 243 -19.18 17.56 14.99
C LEU A 243 -20.01 16.64 15.90
N THR A 244 -19.49 16.29 17.07
CA THR A 244 -20.21 15.46 18.05
C THR A 244 -21.40 16.20 18.65
N PHE A 245 -21.29 17.51 18.90
CA PHE A 245 -22.43 18.34 19.33
C PHE A 245 -23.52 18.45 18.26
N CYS A 246 -23.17 18.33 16.98
CA CYS A 246 -24.13 18.26 15.88
C CYS A 246 -24.80 16.87 15.74
N GLY A 247 -24.54 15.92 16.65
CA GLY A 247 -25.17 14.60 16.68
C GLY A 247 -24.52 13.54 15.79
N TYR A 248 -23.38 13.83 15.17
CA TYR A 248 -22.62 12.83 14.40
C TYR A 248 -21.70 12.02 15.32
N ASP A 249 -21.52 10.73 15.05
CA ASP A 249 -20.51 9.90 15.69
C ASP A 249 -19.25 9.77 14.81
N PRO A 250 -18.13 10.45 15.15
CA PRO A 250 -16.89 10.43 14.36
C PRO A 250 -16.25 9.04 14.23
N ARG A 251 -16.53 8.12 15.18
CA ARG A 251 -15.80 6.85 15.32
C ARG A 251 -15.95 5.97 14.09
N GLY A 252 -17.18 5.82 13.57
CA GLY A 252 -17.45 5.01 12.38
C GLY A 252 -16.77 5.55 11.12
N PHE A 253 -16.78 6.88 10.94
CA PHE A 253 -16.13 7.53 9.80
C PHE A 253 -14.61 7.35 9.83
N LYS A 254 -14.00 7.54 11.01
CA LYS A 254 -12.56 7.30 11.21
C LYS A 254 -12.18 5.84 10.97
N LEU A 255 -12.98 4.90 11.47
CA LEU A 255 -12.74 3.48 11.30
C LEU A 255 -12.79 3.06 9.84
N LEU A 256 -13.81 3.50 9.09
CA LEU A 256 -13.97 3.15 7.68
C LEU A 256 -12.79 3.65 6.84
N VAL A 257 -12.41 4.94 6.96
CA VAL A 257 -11.31 5.49 6.16
C VAL A 257 -9.96 4.88 6.55
N TRP A 258 -9.76 4.55 7.82
CA TRP A 258 -8.57 3.85 8.32
C TRP A 258 -8.46 2.44 7.74
N THR A 259 -9.54 1.65 7.79
CA THR A 259 -9.56 0.30 7.23
C THR A 259 -9.40 0.32 5.70
N LEU A 260 -10.05 1.24 5.00
CA LEU A 260 -9.89 1.41 3.55
C LEU A 260 -8.43 1.73 3.19
N SER A 261 -7.79 2.63 3.94
CA SER A 261 -6.39 2.99 3.76
C SER A 261 -5.46 1.79 3.93
N ALA A 262 -5.70 0.96 4.95
CA ALA A 262 -4.93 -0.27 5.16
C ALA A 262 -5.08 -1.28 4.02
N VAL A 263 -6.29 -1.44 3.47
CA VAL A 263 -6.53 -2.31 2.31
C VAL A 263 -5.78 -1.80 1.07
N LEU A 264 -5.79 -0.49 0.81
CA LEU A 264 -5.04 0.10 -0.30
C LEU A 264 -3.53 -0.14 -0.15
N CYS A 265 -2.99 0.01 1.06
CA CYS A 265 -1.59 -0.34 1.34
C CYS A 265 -1.31 -1.83 1.11
N GLY A 266 -2.20 -2.71 1.56
CA GLY A 266 -2.08 -4.16 1.33
C GLY A 266 -2.03 -4.52 -0.15
N LEU A 267 -2.93 -3.95 -0.96
CA LEU A 267 -2.93 -4.13 -2.41
C LEU A 267 -1.64 -3.62 -3.07
N ALA A 268 -1.13 -2.48 -2.61
CA ALA A 268 0.14 -1.93 -3.10
C ALA A 268 1.33 -2.84 -2.76
N GLY A 269 1.36 -3.37 -1.53
CA GLY A 269 2.38 -4.33 -1.10
C GLY A 269 2.33 -5.63 -1.90
N ALA A 270 1.12 -6.14 -2.17
CA ALA A 270 0.95 -7.34 -2.96
C ALA A 270 1.52 -7.22 -4.39
N LEU A 271 1.34 -6.05 -5.03
CA LEU A 271 1.92 -5.81 -6.35
C LEU A 271 3.42 -5.48 -6.31
N TYR A 272 3.92 -4.93 -5.19
CA TYR A 272 5.35 -4.63 -4.99
C TYR A 272 6.22 -5.89 -5.02
N VAL A 273 5.81 -6.94 -4.31
CA VAL A 273 6.62 -8.16 -4.09
C VAL A 273 7.07 -8.86 -5.38
N PRO A 274 6.19 -9.19 -6.35
CA PRO A 274 6.63 -9.82 -7.60
C PRO A 274 7.49 -8.90 -8.48
N GLN A 275 7.41 -7.57 -8.31
CA GLN A 275 8.23 -6.63 -9.08
C GLN A 275 9.64 -6.46 -8.49
N VAL A 276 9.74 -6.41 -7.17
CA VAL A 276 11.02 -6.21 -6.46
C VAL A 276 11.76 -7.53 -6.24
N GLY A 277 11.05 -8.65 -6.16
CA GLY A 277 11.63 -9.97 -6.00
C GLY A 277 11.95 -10.37 -4.55
N ILE A 278 11.61 -9.50 -3.58
CA ILE A 278 11.79 -9.76 -2.15
C ILE A 278 10.74 -9.04 -1.31
N ILE A 279 10.37 -9.64 -0.18
CA ILE A 279 9.67 -8.98 0.94
C ILE A 279 10.31 -9.42 2.25
N ASN A 280 10.68 -8.47 3.11
CA ASN A 280 11.26 -8.75 4.42
C ASN A 280 10.59 -7.88 5.51
N PRO A 281 10.82 -8.17 6.81
CA PRO A 281 10.16 -7.43 7.89
C PRO A 281 10.54 -5.95 7.92
N GLY A 282 11.69 -5.56 7.33
CA GLY A 282 12.14 -4.17 7.23
C GLY A 282 11.18 -3.25 6.47
N GLU A 283 10.36 -3.80 5.56
CA GLU A 283 9.30 -3.03 4.89
C GLU A 283 8.23 -2.51 5.88
N MET A 284 8.06 -3.16 7.05
CA MET A 284 7.18 -2.72 8.14
C MET A 284 7.79 -1.61 9.01
N SER A 285 9.02 -1.15 8.72
CA SER A 285 9.71 -0.26 9.62
C SER A 285 8.94 1.06 9.87
N PRO A 286 8.99 1.59 11.10
CA PRO A 286 8.54 2.96 11.38
C PRO A 286 9.12 3.99 10.42
N THR A 287 10.39 3.83 10.03
CA THR A 287 11.10 4.74 9.12
C THR A 287 10.37 4.87 7.77
N ASN A 288 9.98 3.76 7.15
CA ASN A 288 9.24 3.79 5.88
C ASN A 288 7.89 4.53 6.01
N SER A 289 7.23 4.40 7.16
CA SER A 289 5.97 5.11 7.42
C SER A 289 6.19 6.62 7.62
N ILE A 290 7.33 7.01 8.21
CA ILE A 290 7.74 8.42 8.31
C ILE A 290 8.04 8.98 6.92
N GLU A 291 8.74 8.24 6.06
CA GLU A 291 8.98 8.65 4.67
C GLU A 291 7.67 8.88 3.90
N ALA A 292 6.70 7.97 4.04
CA ALA A 292 5.37 8.15 3.45
C ALA A 292 4.69 9.42 3.95
N ALA A 293 4.80 9.74 5.24
CA ALA A 293 4.28 10.99 5.79
C ALA A 293 5.01 12.22 5.22
N ILE A 294 6.31 12.14 4.97
CA ILE A 294 7.08 13.23 4.33
C ILE A 294 6.59 13.44 2.89
N TRP A 295 6.36 12.38 2.11
CA TRP A 295 5.85 12.50 0.73
C TRP A 295 4.49 13.18 0.69
N VAL A 296 3.57 12.78 1.58
CA VAL A 296 2.24 13.39 1.70
C VAL A 296 2.31 14.84 2.17
N ALA A 297 3.18 15.13 3.14
CA ALA A 297 3.38 16.50 3.63
C ALA A 297 3.89 17.43 2.53
N LEU A 298 4.87 16.97 1.75
CA LEU A 298 5.49 17.73 0.66
C LEU A 298 4.53 17.91 -0.53
N GLY A 299 3.80 16.86 -0.90
CA GLY A 299 2.77 16.92 -1.96
C GLY A 299 1.57 17.79 -1.60
N GLY A 300 1.37 18.04 -0.30
CA GLY A 300 0.26 18.81 0.25
C GLY A 300 -0.87 17.89 0.65
N ARG A 301 -1.06 17.73 1.97
CA ARG A 301 -2.10 16.86 2.51
C ARG A 301 -3.53 17.36 2.19
N GLY A 302 -4.43 16.45 1.86
CA GLY A 302 -5.85 16.72 1.60
C GLY A 302 -6.10 17.44 0.27
N THR A 303 -5.29 17.14 -0.74
CA THR A 303 -5.29 17.82 -2.06
C THR A 303 -5.79 16.93 -3.19
N LEU A 304 -6.42 15.79 -2.87
CA LEU A 304 -7.07 14.93 -3.87
C LEU A 304 -8.22 15.64 -4.61
N VAL A 305 -8.66 16.83 -4.17
CA VAL A 305 -9.70 17.67 -4.82
C VAL A 305 -9.19 19.07 -5.14
#